data_AF-A0A2T3XQ05-F1
#
_entry.id   AF-A0A2T3XQ05-F1
#
_cell.length_a   1.000
_cell.length_b   1.000
_cell.length_c   1.000
_cell.angle_alpha   90.00
_cell.angle_beta   90.00
_cell.angle_gamma   90.00
#
_symmetry.space_group_name_H-M   'P 1'
#
loop_
_entity.id
_entity.type
_entity.pdbx_description
1 polymer ?
#
loop_
_entity_poly.entity_id
_entity_poly.type
_entity_poly.pdbx_seq_one_letter_code
_entity_poly.pdbx_strand_id
1 'polypeptide(L)'
;MESDIRRLVVQAGLAAVNHGLFAEAQAIRAALVDLVPAPDLRRLLEATILIGLGELEEAAHLLENDASAEAGTLRLLLPEKRAGAVDPRAVHFAPLTRHTHSRKDIRHGH
;
A
#
# COMPACT_ATOMS: atom_id res chain seq x y z
N MET A 1 20.44 25.00 -13.77
CA MET A 1 19.06 25.07 -14.33
C MET A 1 18.24 26.06 -13.50
N GLU A 2 17.39 26.86 -14.12
CA GLU A 2 16.50 27.82 -13.46
C GLU A 2 15.38 27.10 -12.67
N SER A 3 14.91 27.69 -11.57
CA SER A 3 13.87 27.09 -10.70
C SER A 3 12.58 26.79 -11.46
N ASP A 4 12.22 27.67 -12.38
CA ASP A 4 10.96 27.60 -13.10
C ASP A 4 10.99 26.46 -14.11
N ILE A 5 12.14 26.22 -14.75
CA ILE A 5 12.36 25.07 -15.63
C ILE A 5 12.27 23.77 -14.82
N ARG A 6 12.90 23.69 -13.63
CA ARG A 6 12.77 22.49 -12.77
C ARG A 6 11.31 22.18 -12.45
N ARG A 7 10.54 23.21 -12.10
CA ARG A 7 9.12 23.07 -11.79
C ARG A 7 8.32 22.58 -13.01
N LEU A 8 8.57 23.14 -14.19
CA LEU A 8 7.89 22.73 -15.42
C LEU A 8 8.21 21.27 -15.78
N VAL A 9 9.46 20.83 -15.62
CA VAL A 9 9.85 19.44 -15.89
C VAL A 9 9.11 18.48 -14.93
N VAL A 10 9.03 18.81 -13.64
CA VAL A 10 8.26 18.00 -12.68
C VAL A 10 6.78 17.94 -13.05
N GLN A 11 6.18 19.08 -13.40
CA GLN A 11 4.78 19.13 -13.84
C GLN A 11 4.54 18.31 -15.12
N ALA A 12 5.49 18.33 -16.05
CA ALA A 12 5.44 17.52 -17.25
C ALA A 12 5.46 16.02 -16.93
N GLY A 13 6.23 15.58 -15.92
CA GLY A 13 6.22 14.18 -15.45
C GLY A 13 4.87 13.76 -14.87
N LEU A 14 4.22 14.64 -14.11
CA LEU A 14 2.88 14.40 -13.59
C LEU A 14 1.82 14.36 -14.71
N ALA A 15 1.94 15.23 -15.72
CA ALA A 15 1.07 15.17 -16.89
C ALA A 15 1.32 13.90 -17.71
N ALA A 16 2.59 13.46 -17.84
CA ALA A 16 2.98 12.29 -18.60
C ALA A 16 2.29 11.01 -18.09
N VAL A 17 2.28 10.78 -16.77
CA VAL A 17 1.55 9.62 -16.21
C VAL A 17 0.05 9.66 -16.50
N ASN A 18 -0.57 10.84 -16.43
CA ASN A 18 -2.00 11.00 -16.71
C ASN A 18 -2.37 10.74 -18.18
N HIS A 19 -1.41 10.88 -19.09
CA HIS A 19 -1.59 10.70 -20.53
C HIS A 19 -1.00 9.39 -21.07
N GLY A 20 -0.52 8.49 -20.21
CA GLY A 20 0.06 7.20 -20.62
C GLY A 20 1.47 7.29 -21.22
N LEU A 21 2.16 8.42 -21.05
CA LEU A 21 3.53 8.64 -21.50
C LEU A 21 4.52 8.09 -20.46
N PHE A 22 4.51 6.77 -20.30
CA PHE A 22 5.18 6.10 -19.18
C PHE A 22 6.72 6.18 -19.26
N ALA A 23 7.29 6.16 -20.46
CA ALA A 23 8.74 6.27 -20.65
C ALA A 23 9.25 7.66 -20.21
N GLU A 24 8.52 8.71 -20.57
CA GLU A 24 8.80 10.10 -20.22
C GLU A 24 8.61 10.33 -18.72
N ALA A 25 7.52 9.81 -18.15
CA ALA A 25 7.28 9.84 -16.71
C ALA A 25 8.40 9.15 -15.93
N GLN A 26 8.85 7.98 -16.39
CA GLN A 26 9.96 7.24 -15.80
C GLN A 26 11.28 8.02 -15.86
N ALA A 27 11.58 8.66 -17.00
CA ALA A 27 12.77 9.48 -17.16
C ALA A 27 12.76 10.69 -16.21
N ILE A 28 11.61 11.35 -16.06
CA ILE A 28 11.45 12.48 -15.14
C ILE A 28 11.52 12.01 -13.68
N ARG A 29 10.96 10.84 -13.34
CA ARG A 29 11.11 10.24 -12.00
C ARG A 29 12.57 10.07 -11.62
N ALA A 30 13.37 9.49 -12.51
CA ALA A 30 14.80 9.27 -12.26
C ALA A 30 15.56 10.59 -12.04
N ALA A 31 15.13 11.68 -12.68
CA ALA A 31 15.72 13.00 -12.52
C ALA A 31 15.26 13.75 -11.26
N LEU A 32 14.26 13.26 -10.51
CA LEU A 32 13.67 14.00 -9.38
C LEU A 32 14.69 14.40 -8.30
N VAL A 33 15.75 13.59 -8.10
CA VAL A 33 16.82 13.90 -7.15
C VAL A 33 17.53 15.22 -7.48
N ASP A 34 17.68 15.53 -8.77
CA ASP A 34 18.32 16.74 -9.26
C ASP A 34 17.31 17.90 -9.46
N LEU A 35 16.04 17.56 -9.67
CA LEU A 35 14.97 18.54 -9.92
C LEU A 35 14.37 19.11 -8.64
N VAL A 36 14.34 18.33 -7.56
CA VAL A 36 13.63 18.66 -6.31
C VAL A 36 14.58 18.52 -5.11
N PRO A 37 15.15 19.64 -4.62
CA PRO A 37 16.08 19.63 -3.50
C PRO A 37 15.43 19.22 -2.17
N ALA A 38 14.14 19.55 -1.98
CA ALA A 38 13.41 19.24 -0.77
C ALA A 38 13.04 17.75 -0.74
N PRO A 39 13.61 16.94 0.18
CA PRO A 39 13.43 15.49 0.18
C PRO A 39 11.99 15.07 0.45
N ASP A 40 11.25 15.82 1.26
CA ASP A 40 9.84 15.52 1.57
C ASP A 40 8.96 15.71 0.35
N LEU A 41 9.09 16.87 -0.32
CA LEU A 41 8.39 17.14 -1.57
C LEU A 41 8.77 16.13 -2.66
N ARG A 42 10.06 15.76 -2.73
CA ARG A 42 10.53 14.76 -3.70
C ARG A 42 9.85 13.40 -3.48
N ARG A 43 9.76 12.93 -2.23
CA ARG A 43 9.08 11.67 -1.89
C ARG A 43 7.61 11.67 -2.31
N LEU A 44 6.89 12.77 -2.06
CA LEU A 44 5.49 12.91 -2.48
C LEU A 44 5.34 12.88 -4.01
N LEU A 45 6.22 13.58 -4.73
CA LEU A 45 6.20 13.59 -6.20
C LEU A 45 6.55 12.23 -6.78
N GLU A 46 7.53 11.54 -6.20
CA GLU A 46 7.94 10.19 -6.60
C GLU A 46 6.81 9.19 -6.37
N ALA A 47 6.16 9.22 -5.20
CA ALA A 47 4.99 8.40 -4.91
C ALA A 47 3.83 8.69 -5.89
N THR A 48 3.59 9.95 -6.24
CA THR A 48 2.55 10.33 -7.21
C THR A 48 2.83 9.74 -8.59
N ILE A 49 4.08 9.81 -9.06
CA ILE A 49 4.47 9.23 -10.35
C ILE A 49 4.38 7.70 -10.31
N LEU A 50 4.82 7.04 -9.23
CA LEU A 50 4.71 5.59 -9.08
C LEU A 50 3.25 5.12 -9.09
N ILE A 51 2.34 5.83 -8.43
CA ILE A 51 0.90 5.56 -8.50
C ILE A 51 0.40 5.63 -9.95
N GLY A 52 0.76 6.71 -10.66
CA GLY A 52 0.38 6.89 -12.07
C GLY A 52 0.99 5.85 -13.03
N LEU A 53 2.11 5.24 -12.66
CA LEU A 53 2.74 4.13 -13.38
C LEU A 53 2.18 2.75 -13.01
N GLY A 54 1.37 2.66 -11.95
CA GLY A 54 0.87 1.39 -11.42
C GLY A 54 1.83 0.66 -10.48
N GLU A 55 2.94 1.29 -10.07
CA GLU A 55 3.93 0.75 -9.12
C GLU A 55 3.48 0.99 -7.67
N LEU A 56 2.32 0.42 -7.33
CA LEU A 56 1.58 0.75 -6.10
C LEU A 56 2.29 0.31 -4.82
N GLU A 57 3.06 -0.78 -4.87
CA GLU A 57 3.81 -1.28 -3.72
C GLU A 57 4.98 -0.35 -3.36
N GLU A 58 5.73 0.11 -4.36
CA GLU A 58 6.82 1.08 -4.16
C GLU A 58 6.27 2.43 -3.67
N ALA A 59 5.16 2.88 -4.25
CA ALA A 59 4.48 4.09 -3.79
C ALA A 59 4.01 3.97 -2.33
N ALA A 60 3.44 2.83 -1.94
CA ALA A 60 3.05 2.56 -0.56
C ALA A 60 4.26 2.66 0.37
N HIS A 61 5.35 2.00 0.02
CA HIS A 61 6.57 1.94 0.83
C HIS A 61 7.20 3.33 1.04
N LEU A 62 7.15 4.21 0.03
CA LEU A 62 7.60 5.60 0.15
C LEU A 62 6.74 6.42 1.12
N LEU A 63 5.45 6.13 1.18
CA LEU A 63 4.49 6.87 2.00
C LEU A 63 4.41 6.34 3.43
N GLU A 64 4.85 5.12 3.75
CA GLU A 64 4.63 4.47 5.06
C GLU A 64 4.91 5.36 6.27
N ASN A 65 6.00 6.13 6.24
CA ASN A 65 6.47 6.94 7.37
C ASN A 65 6.15 8.44 7.25
N ASP A 66 5.35 8.85 6.27
CA ASP A 66 5.00 10.26 6.04
C ASP A 66 3.62 10.62 6.62
N ALA A 67 3.60 11.35 7.73
CA ALA A 67 2.37 11.74 8.41
C ALA A 67 1.69 13.01 7.83
N SER A 68 2.19 13.55 6.72
CA SER A 68 1.60 14.73 6.06
C SER A 68 0.20 14.46 5.51
N ALA A 69 -0.59 15.52 5.38
CA ALA A 69 -1.94 15.45 4.81
C ALA A 69 -1.89 15.05 3.33
N GLU A 70 -0.85 15.46 2.63
CA GLU A 70 -0.53 15.12 1.25
C GLU A 70 -0.28 13.62 1.11
N ALA A 71 0.57 13.04 1.97
CA ALA A 71 0.78 11.60 1.99
C ALA A 71 -0.51 10.85 2.37
N GLY A 72 -1.32 11.38 3.27
CA GLY A 72 -2.65 10.84 3.59
C GLY A 72 -3.56 10.78 2.36
N THR A 73 -3.56 11.84 1.55
CA THR A 73 -4.32 11.92 0.30
C THR A 73 -3.85 10.87 -0.71
N LEU A 74 -2.54 10.73 -0.91
CA LEU A 74 -1.98 9.76 -1.85
C LEU A 74 -2.27 8.31 -1.45
N ARG A 75 -2.32 8.01 -0.15
CA ARG A 75 -2.70 6.66 0.34
C ARG A 75 -4.13 6.28 -0.03
N LEU A 76 -5.05 7.23 -0.20
CA LEU A 76 -6.42 6.93 -0.64
C LEU A 76 -6.48 6.40 -2.08
N LEU A 77 -5.42 6.61 -2.87
CA LEU A 77 -5.30 6.10 -4.23
C LEU A 77 -4.70 4.69 -4.28
N LEU A 78 -4.13 4.22 -3.17
CA LEU A 78 -3.56 2.88 -3.08
C LEU A 78 -4.67 1.87 -2.81
N PRO A 79 -4.53 0.63 -3.33
CA PRO A 79 -5.44 -0.43 -3.00
C PRO A 79 -5.33 -0.74 -1.50
N GLU A 80 -6.48 -1.06 -0.89
CA GLU A 80 -6.50 -1.59 0.47
C GLU A 80 -5.49 -2.74 0.57
N LYS A 81 -4.55 -2.63 1.50
CA LYS A 81 -3.62 -3.71 1.82
C LYS A 81 -4.49 -4.88 2.28
N ARG A 82 -4.76 -5.86 1.40
CA ARG A 82 -5.48 -7.07 1.78
C ARG A 82 -4.70 -7.74 2.90
N ALA A 83 -5.16 -7.54 4.13
CA ALA A 83 -4.62 -8.20 5.31
C ALA A 83 -4.94 -9.69 5.17
N GLY A 84 -3.90 -10.48 4.87
CA GLY A 84 -3.94 -11.93 4.90
C GLY A 84 -4.51 -12.58 3.64
N ALA A 85 -3.63 -13.19 2.84
CA ALA A 85 -3.99 -14.47 2.28
C ALA A 85 -4.28 -15.42 3.46
N VAL A 86 -5.56 -15.59 3.78
CA VAL A 86 -6.01 -16.70 4.63
C VAL A 86 -5.57 -17.96 3.91
N ASP A 87 -4.64 -18.70 4.48
CA ASP A 87 -4.28 -20.02 3.96
C ASP A 87 -5.55 -20.89 3.97
N PRO A 88 -6.07 -21.32 2.80
CA PRO A 88 -7.25 -22.18 2.74
C PRO A 88 -7.02 -23.56 3.39
N ARG A 89 -5.79 -23.89 3.81
CA ARG A 89 -5.45 -25.10 4.55
C ARG A 89 -5.55 -24.97 6.07
N ALA A 90 -5.77 -23.77 6.61
CA ALA A 90 -5.89 -23.55 8.06
C ALA A 90 -7.28 -23.89 8.63
N VAL A 91 -8.29 -24.19 7.80
CA VAL A 91 -9.57 -24.75 8.24
C VAL A 91 -9.47 -26.26 8.49
N HIS A 92 -8.53 -26.67 9.34
CA HIS A 92 -8.58 -28.01 9.91
C HIS A 92 -9.64 -28.00 11.01
N PHE A 93 -10.84 -28.50 10.68
CA PHE A 93 -11.88 -28.81 11.64
C PHE A 93 -11.29 -29.64 12.79
N ALA A 94 -11.29 -29.09 14.00
CA ALA A 94 -11.09 -29.88 15.21
C ALA A 94 -12.36 -30.73 15.45
N PRO A 95 -12.27 -32.03 15.70
CA PRO A 95 -13.43 -32.85 15.99
C PRO A 95 -14.03 -32.46 17.35
N LEU A 96 -15.35 -32.25 17.37
CA LEU A 96 -16.14 -32.09 18.60
C LEU A 96 -16.06 -33.37 19.43
N THR A 97 -15.17 -33.41 20.42
CA THR A 97 -15.24 -34.44 21.47
C THR A 97 -16.42 -34.11 22.38
N ARG A 98 -17.55 -34.79 22.12
CA ARG A 98 -18.66 -34.93 23.06
C ARG A 98 -18.12 -35.49 24.38
N HIS A 99 -18.09 -34.67 25.43
CA HIS A 99 -18.08 -35.22 26.78
C HIS A 99 -19.45 -35.83 27.07
N THR A 100 -19.53 -37.15 26.95
CA THR A 100 -20.62 -37.95 27.50
C THR A 100 -20.62 -37.76 29.02
N HIS A 101 -21.59 -37.00 29.55
CA HIS A 101 -21.88 -37.00 30.97
C HIS A 101 -22.40 -38.39 31.35
N SER A 102 -21.55 -39.17 32.01
CA SER A 102 -21.86 -40.47 32.59
C SER A 102 -22.76 -40.26 33.81
N ARG A 103 -24.05 -40.60 33.67
CA ARG A 103 -25.02 -40.70 34.77
C ARG A 103 -24.56 -41.80 35.73
N LYS A 104 -24.19 -41.41 36.95
CA LYS A 104 -23.81 -42.32 38.04
C LYS A 104 -25.07 -42.82 38.75
N ASP A 105 -25.31 -44.12 38.56
CA ASP A 105 -25.89 -45.11 39.46
C ASP A 105 -27.03 -44.74 40.41
N ILE A 106 -28.19 -45.30 40.07
CA ILE A 106 -29.30 -45.65 40.95
C ILE A 106 -28.88 -46.86 41.79
N ARG A 107 -28.85 -46.74 43.13
CA ARG A 107 -29.22 -47.81 44.07
C ARG A 107 -29.76 -47.18 45.35
N HIS A 108 -30.95 -47.58 45.78
CA HIS A 108 -31.25 -48.22 47.07
C HIS A 108 -32.73 -48.62 47.03
N GLY A 109 -32.98 -49.93 47.14
CA GLY A 109 -34.30 -50.50 47.35
C GLY A 109 -34.44 -51.01 48.79
N HIS A 110 -35.70 -51.28 49.12
CA HIS A 110 -36.28 -51.86 50.35
C HIS A 110 -36.57 -50.90 51.50
#